data_AF-A0A4R2PJ44-F1
#
_entry.id   AF-A0A4R2PJ44-F1
#
_cell.length_a   1.000
_cell.length_b   1.000
_cell.length_c   1.000
_cell.angle_alpha   90.00
_cell.angle_beta   90.00
_cell.angle_gamma   90.00
#
_symmetry.space_group_name_H-M   'P 1'
#
loop_
_entity.id
_entity.type
_entity.pdbx_description
1 polymer ?
#
loop_
_entity_poly.entity_id
_entity_poly.type
_entity_poly.pdbx_seq_one_letter_code
_entity_poly.pdbx_strand_id
1 'polypeptide(L)'
;MSIPDWQIGGTMAAAQRDAIVAALLATDNNLTHAAQRLRIGRTTLYRLIKTYDIMLSERAPRRRSPAATTAAAGSGGSRVILVEGVWYLVPEEKQQHA
;
A
#
# COMPACT_ATOMS: atom_id res chain seq x y z
N MET A 1 30.89 -8.35 -12.11
CA MET A 1 29.45 -8.04 -12.24
C MET A 1 29.29 -6.54 -12.13
N SER A 2 28.71 -5.88 -13.14
CA SER A 2 28.43 -4.43 -13.07
C SER A 2 27.18 -4.21 -12.23
N ILE A 3 27.24 -3.27 -11.29
CA ILE A 3 26.07 -2.85 -10.51
C ILE A 3 25.13 -2.08 -11.47
N PRO A 4 23.85 -2.45 -11.59
CA PRO A 4 22.91 -1.71 -12.40
C PRO A 4 22.61 -0.32 -11.81
N ASP A 5 22.43 0.69 -12.67
CA ASP A 5 22.33 2.11 -12.28
C ASP A 5 21.21 2.41 -11.28
N TRP A 6 20.13 1.61 -11.28
CA TRP A 6 19.02 1.77 -10.33
C TRP A 6 19.36 1.34 -8.90
N GLN A 7 20.48 0.64 -8.68
CA GLN A 7 21.01 0.32 -7.35
C GLN A 7 21.96 1.41 -6.83
N ILE A 8 22.42 2.30 -7.70
CA ILE A 8 23.31 3.40 -7.33
C ILE A 8 22.45 4.59 -6.89
N GLY A 9 22.52 4.94 -5.61
CA GLY A 9 21.79 6.07 -5.06
C GLY A 9 22.14 7.40 -5.75
N GLY A 10 21.15 8.28 -5.88
CA GLY A 10 21.33 9.60 -6.50
C GLY A 10 21.23 9.61 -8.03
N THR A 11 21.06 8.45 -8.68
CA THR A 11 20.76 8.39 -10.12
C THR A 11 19.27 8.59 -10.39
N MET A 12 18.95 9.02 -11.62
CA MET A 12 17.55 9.11 -12.07
C MET A 12 16.85 7.75 -12.03
N ALA A 13 17.58 6.67 -12.32
CA ALA A 13 17.04 5.31 -12.29
C ALA A 13 16.67 4.86 -10.87
N ALA A 14 17.48 5.20 -9.86
CA ALA A 14 17.15 4.95 -8.46
C ALA A 14 15.92 5.74 -8.01
N ALA A 15 15.86 7.04 -8.33
CA ALA A 15 14.69 7.87 -8.02
C ALA A 15 13.40 7.34 -8.68
N GLN A 16 13.50 6.86 -9.92
CA GLN A 16 12.37 6.25 -10.63
C GLN A 16 11.91 4.95 -9.97
N ARG A 17 12.85 4.09 -9.56
CA ARG A 17 12.54 2.86 -8.82
C ARG A 17 11.83 3.18 -7.50
N ASP A 18 12.35 4.14 -6.75
CA ASP A 18 11.78 4.53 -5.45
C ASP A 18 10.36 5.10 -5.58
N ALA A 19 10.10 5.90 -6.62
CA ALA A 19 8.77 6.39 -6.94
C ALA A 19 7.78 5.25 -7.23
N ILE A 20 8.21 4.21 -7.95
CA ILE A 20 7.38 3.03 -8.23
C ILE A 20 7.09 2.25 -6.95
N VAL A 21 8.11 1.99 -6.13
CA VAL A 21 7.95 1.29 -4.85
C VAL A 21 7.00 2.06 -3.93
N ALA A 22 7.17 3.37 -3.80
CA ALA A 22 6.29 4.21 -2.99
C ALA A 22 4.83 4.17 -3.47
N ALA A 23 4.61 4.20 -4.79
CA ALA A 23 3.26 4.09 -5.36
C ALA A 23 2.62 2.71 -5.13
N LEU A 24 3.40 1.63 -5.21
CA LEU A 24 2.94 0.28 -4.93
C LEU A 24 2.56 0.11 -3.45
N LEU A 25 3.41 0.60 -2.54
CA LEU A 25 3.13 0.57 -1.10
C LEU A 25 1.89 1.40 -0.74
N ALA A 26 1.74 2.60 -1.29
CA ALA A 26 0.59 3.47 -1.06
C ALA A 26 -0.74 2.91 -1.60
N THR A 27 -0.70 1.84 -2.39
CA THR A 27 -1.88 1.23 -3.02
C THR A 27 -2.05 -0.24 -2.67
N ASP A 28 -1.37 -0.73 -1.62
CA ASP A 28 -1.40 -2.13 -1.20
C ASP A 28 -1.09 -3.10 -2.36
N ASN A 29 -0.05 -2.77 -3.13
CA ASN A 29 0.39 -3.49 -4.33
C ASN A 29 -0.70 -3.58 -5.43
N ASN A 30 -1.66 -2.67 -5.45
CA ASN A 30 -2.68 -2.60 -6.49
C ASN A 30 -2.13 -1.89 -7.74
N LEU A 31 -1.61 -2.69 -8.67
CA LEU A 31 -0.98 -2.24 -9.92
C LEU A 31 -1.83 -1.24 -10.73
N THR A 32 -3.16 -1.40 -10.75
CA THR A 32 -4.05 -0.48 -11.47
C THR A 32 -4.05 0.91 -10.83
N HIS A 33 -4.16 0.97 -9.50
CA HIS A 33 -4.14 2.24 -8.77
C HIS A 33 -2.74 2.86 -8.74
N ALA A 34 -1.69 2.04 -8.60
CA ALA A 34 -0.31 2.51 -8.70
C ALA A 34 -0.03 3.14 -10.07
N ALA A 35 -0.45 2.51 -11.17
CA ALA A 35 -0.29 3.04 -12.52
C ALA A 35 -1.04 4.37 -12.71
N GLN A 36 -2.28 4.48 -12.20
CA GLN A 36 -3.05 5.72 -12.21
C GLN A 36 -2.36 6.83 -11.41
N ARG A 37 -1.83 6.50 -10.22
CA ARG A 37 -1.12 7.44 -9.35
C ARG A 37 0.15 7.99 -10.00
N LEU A 38 0.89 7.12 -10.69
CA LEU A 38 2.09 7.48 -11.45
C LEU A 38 1.78 8.11 -12.82
N ARG A 39 0.50 8.15 -13.23
CA ARG A 39 0.04 8.61 -14.54
C ARG A 39 0.75 7.92 -15.72
N ILE A 40 0.99 6.61 -15.59
CA ILE A 40 1.57 5.78 -16.65
C ILE A 40 0.63 4.63 -17.01
N GLY A 41 0.85 4.04 -18.20
CA GLY A 41 0.13 2.84 -18.59
C GLY A 41 0.48 1.64 -17.71
N ARG A 42 -0.50 0.75 -17.46
CA ARG A 42 -0.28 -0.50 -16.71
C ARG A 42 0.82 -1.37 -17.33
N THR A 43 0.86 -1.48 -18.66
CA THR A 43 1.90 -2.22 -19.38
C THR A 43 3.28 -1.64 -19.13
N THR A 44 3.39 -0.30 -19.08
CA THR A 44 4.65 0.39 -18.76
C THR A 44 5.08 0.09 -17.33
N LEU A 45 4.15 0.16 -16.37
CA LEU A 45 4.43 -0.19 -14.98
C LEU A 45 4.94 -1.64 -14.85
N TYR A 46 4.31 -2.61 -15.53
CA TYR A 46 4.78 -4.00 -15.55
C TYR A 46 6.21 -4.14 -16.09
N ARG A 47 6.53 -3.44 -17.18
CA ARG A 47 7.89 -3.44 -17.75
C ARG A 47 8.89 -2.90 -16.75
N LEU A 48 8.59 -1.77 -16.11
CA LEU A 48 9.49 -1.15 -15.13
C LEU A 48 9.70 -2.00 -13.88
N ILE A 49 8.64 -2.63 -13.37
CA ILE A 49 8.75 -3.59 -12.25
C ILE A 49 9.71 -4.72 -12.60
N LYS A 50 9.61 -5.27 -13.81
CA LYS A 50 10.52 -6.31 -14.30
C LYS A 50 11.94 -5.79 -14.49
N THR A 51 12.11 -4.58 -15.04
CA THR A 51 13.43 -3.97 -15.30
C THR A 51 14.19 -3.65 -14.01
N TYR A 52 13.50 -3.20 -12.97
CA TYR A 52 14.10 -2.83 -11.68
C TYR A 52 14.05 -3.94 -10.63
N ASP A 53 13.64 -5.14 -11.04
CA ASP A 53 13.50 -6.32 -10.19
C ASP A 53 12.75 -6.05 -8.87
N ILE A 54 11.62 -5.33 -8.98
CA ILE A 54 10.81 -4.96 -7.82
C ILE A 54 9.98 -6.19 -7.41
N MET A 55 10.32 -6.76 -6.25
CA MET A 55 9.58 -7.87 -5.65
C MET A 55 8.20 -7.38 -5.19
N LEU A 56 7.17 -7.71 -5.95
CA LEU A 56 5.79 -7.57 -5.51
C LEU A 56 5.55 -8.64 -4.45
N SER A 57 5.46 -8.25 -3.18
CA SER A 57 4.96 -9.19 -2.15
C SER A 57 3.62 -9.72 -2.63
N GLU A 58 3.49 -11.05 -2.71
CA GLU A 58 2.25 -11.69 -3.10
C GLU A 58 1.15 -11.08 -2.26
N ARG A 59 0.23 -10.40 -2.96
CA ARG A 59 -0.93 -9.81 -2.32
C ARG A 59 -1.56 -10.91 -1.49
N ALA A 60 -1.53 -10.75 -0.16
CA ALA A 60 -2.17 -11.70 0.74
C ALA A 60 -3.55 -12.00 0.15
N PRO A 61 -3.90 -13.29 -0.08
CA PRO A 61 -5.10 -13.65 -0.79
C PRO A 61 -6.22 -12.87 -0.11
N ARG A 62 -6.90 -12.01 -0.87
CA ARG A 62 -8.07 -11.28 -0.38
C ARG A 62 -8.90 -12.35 0.30
N ARG A 63 -8.96 -12.35 1.63
CA ARG A 63 -9.89 -13.20 2.37
C ARG A 63 -11.21 -12.88 1.71
N ARG A 64 -11.72 -13.80 0.89
CA ARG A 64 -13.07 -13.75 0.37
C ARG A 64 -13.88 -13.85 1.65
N SER A 65 -14.20 -12.72 2.26
CA SER A 65 -15.07 -12.66 3.42
C SER A 65 -16.38 -13.30 2.95
N PRO A 66 -16.77 -14.47 3.47
CA PRO A 66 -18.08 -15.01 3.21
C PRO A 66 -19.04 -14.24 4.13
N ALA A 67 -19.37 -13.01 3.76
CA ALA A 67 -20.24 -12.16 4.57
C ALA A 67 -21.11 -11.28 3.68
N ALA A 68 -21.86 -11.92 2.79
CA ALA A 68 -23.13 -11.39 2.30
C ALA A 68 -24.22 -12.41 2.68
N THR A 69 -24.28 -12.77 3.95
CA THR A 69 -25.41 -13.51 4.52
C THR A 69 -25.61 -13.03 5.95
N THR A 70 -26.53 -12.08 6.04
CA THR A 70 -27.48 -11.92 7.15
C THR A 70 -26.99 -11.25 8.44
N ALA A 71 -27.62 -10.10 8.69
CA ALA A 71 -28.05 -9.55 9.97
C ALA A 71 -26.99 -9.06 10.98
N ALA A 72 -27.08 -7.74 11.23
CA ALA A 72 -27.16 -7.12 12.55
C ALA A 72 -26.21 -7.65 13.66
N ALA A 73 -25.15 -6.88 13.97
CA ALA A 73 -24.83 -6.43 15.32
C ALA A 73 -23.47 -5.72 15.38
N GLY A 74 -23.43 -4.55 16.05
CA GLY A 74 -22.22 -4.06 16.72
C GLY A 74 -21.29 -3.14 15.92
N SER A 75 -21.67 -1.89 15.74
CA SER A 75 -20.72 -0.80 15.47
C SER A 75 -19.81 -0.62 16.70
N GLY A 76 -18.59 -1.15 16.63
CA GLY A 76 -17.50 -0.89 17.59
C GLY A 76 -16.53 0.09 16.95
N GLY A 77 -16.75 1.39 17.17
CA GLY A 77 -15.90 2.46 16.66
C GLY A 77 -14.49 2.32 17.21
N SER A 78 -13.48 2.26 16.34
CA SER A 78 -12.10 2.53 16.71
C SER A 78 -11.71 3.78 15.95
N ARG A 79 -11.21 4.80 16.66
CA ARG A 79 -10.79 6.06 16.07
C ARG A 79 -9.27 6.12 16.05
N VAL A 80 -8.73 6.47 14.89
CA VAL A 80 -7.29 6.70 14.73
C VAL A 80 -6.98 8.15 15.10
N ILE A 81 -5.97 8.36 15.93
CA ILE A 81 -5.45 9.68 16.29
C ILE A 81 -3.95 9.78 15.97
N LEU A 82 -3.49 10.98 15.62
CA LEU A 82 -2.08 11.28 15.39
C LEU A 82 -1.53 12.03 16.60
N VAL A 83 -0.52 11.47 17.25
CA VAL A 83 0.18 12.09 18.38
C VAL A 83 1.68 12.03 18.11
N GLU A 84 2.34 13.19 18.09
CA GLU A 84 3.80 13.31 17.86
C GLU A 84 4.31 12.60 16.59
N GLY A 85 3.53 12.61 15.51
CA GLY A 85 3.91 11.97 14.25
C GLY A 85 3.74 10.45 14.22
N VAL A 86 3.21 9.86 15.31
CA VAL A 86 2.92 8.42 15.41
C VAL A 86 1.40 8.21 15.41
N TRP A 87 0.94 7.23 14.61
CA TRP A 87 -0.47 6.89 14.49
C TRP A 87 -0.87 5.88 15.58
N TYR A 88 -1.84 6.25 16.41
CA TYR A 88 -2.38 5.40 17.46
C TYR A 88 -3.82 5.00 17.15
N LEU A 89 -4.12 3.71 17.31
CA LEU A 89 -5.47 3.18 17.24
C LEU A 89 -6.05 3.16 18.65
N VAL A 90 -7.01 4.04 18.93
CA VAL A 90 -7.67 4.10 20.23
C VAL A 90 -9.05 3.43 20.09
N PRO A 91 -9.34 2.37 20.86
CA PRO A 91 -10.69 1.83 20.92
C PRO A 91 -11.61 2.88 21.53
N GLU A 92 -12.77 3.13 20.91
CA GLU A 92 -13.77 4.05 21.45
C GLU A 92 -14.40 3.39 22.68
N GLU A 93 -13.81 3.65 23.85
CA GLU A 93 -14.33 3.19 25.13
C GLU A 93 -15.70 3.83 25.32
N LYS A 94 -16.76 3.01 25.21
CA LYS A 94 -18.13 3.45 25.47
C LYS A 94 -18.18 3.95 26.91
N GLN A 95 -18.24 5.27 27.08
CA GLN A 95 -18.55 5.90 28.35
C GLN A 95 -19.90 5.36 28.84
N GLN A 96 -19.86 4.38 29.74
CA GLN A 96 -20.99 4.02 30.57
C GLN A 96 -21.10 5.12 31.63
N HIS A 97 -21.88 6.15 31.31
CA HIS A 97 -22.45 7.04 32.30
C HIS A 97 -23.32 6.22 33.26
N ALA A 98 -22.96 6.22 34.54
CA ALA A 98 -23.87 5.92 35.65
C ALA A 98 -24.47 7.24 36.15
#